data_AF-H6W9A6-F1
#
_entry.id   AF-H6W9A6-F1
#
_cell.length_a   1.000
_cell.length_b   1.000
_cell.length_c   1.000
_cell.angle_alpha   90.00
_cell.angle_beta   90.00
_cell.angle_gamma   90.00
#
_symmetry.space_group_name_H-M   'P 1'
#
loop_
_entity.id
_entity.type
_entity.pdbx_description
1 polymer ?
#
loop_
_entity_poly.entity_id
_entity_poly.type
_entity_poly.pdbx_seq_one_letter_code
_entity_poly.pdbx_strand_id
1 'polypeptide(L)'
;ISGTIQFSSNITYWTANSFKYVFQNSSAFWQWGGNDINWYGGGTIDGNGQPWWDASANDSSLGRPILFVMNGVNGASMSDLKMKSPPNWFNLITGSKDVLISGMDLKAVTNNSHPVKNSDGWDTYLSSHVTIQNSTILNTDDCVSFKPNSSSILIQNLACTGSHGISVGSLGQYVGVTDIVEDIYVYNTTLSNASDAARIKVWAGAVPNKDGSLPY
;
A
#
# COMPACT_ATOMS: atom_id res chain seq x y z
N ILE A 1 -20.02 -5.62 -0.48
CA ILE A 1 -20.09 -4.32 0.22
C ILE A 1 -20.92 -3.36 -0.62
N SER A 2 -22.15 -3.07 -0.20
CA SER A 2 -23.06 -2.13 -0.88
C SER A 2 -23.28 -0.81 -0.12
N GLY A 3 -22.89 -0.75 1.15
CA GLY A 3 -22.97 0.45 2.00
C GLY A 3 -21.58 1.01 2.34
N THR A 4 -21.53 1.81 3.41
CA THR A 4 -20.28 2.35 3.95
C THR A 4 -19.84 1.57 5.18
N ILE A 5 -18.63 1.05 5.16
CA ILE A 5 -17.92 0.54 6.33
C ILE A 5 -16.95 1.63 6.76
N GLN A 6 -17.21 2.26 7.91
CA GLN A 6 -16.37 3.33 8.44
C GLN A 6 -15.68 2.88 9.73
N PHE A 7 -14.36 3.02 9.78
CA PHE A 7 -13.57 2.73 10.97
C PHE A 7 -13.70 3.85 12.02
N SER A 8 -13.66 3.45 13.29
CA SER A 8 -13.66 4.40 14.41
C SER A 8 -12.39 5.25 14.43
N SER A 9 -12.49 6.52 14.81
CA SER A 9 -11.37 7.46 14.99
C SER A 9 -10.55 7.23 16.26
N ASN A 10 -10.85 6.18 17.03
CA ASN A 10 -10.18 5.92 18.30
C ASN A 10 -8.75 5.38 18.11
N ILE A 11 -7.78 6.30 18.04
CA ILE A 11 -6.35 6.02 17.87
C ILE A 11 -5.84 5.08 18.97
N THR A 12 -6.18 5.33 20.24
CA THR A 12 -5.74 4.51 21.38
C THR A 12 -6.20 3.06 21.26
N TYR A 13 -7.46 2.83 20.86
CA TYR A 13 -7.96 1.49 20.64
C TYR A 13 -7.21 0.78 19.53
N TRP A 14 -7.06 1.42 18.37
CA TRP A 14 -6.47 0.78 17.21
C TRP A 14 -4.96 0.58 17.29
N THR A 15 -4.24 1.48 17.95
CA THR A 15 -2.81 1.27 18.22
C THR A 15 -2.58 0.00 19.06
N ALA A 16 -3.49 -0.31 19.99
CA ALA A 16 -3.42 -1.53 20.81
C ALA A 16 -3.98 -2.80 20.12
N ASN A 17 -4.99 -2.68 19.26
CA ASN A 17 -5.79 -3.83 18.78
C ASN A 17 -5.69 -4.12 17.27
N SER A 18 -4.95 -3.31 16.50
CA SER A 18 -4.71 -3.59 15.08
C SER A 18 -3.91 -4.87 14.85
N PHE A 19 -4.10 -5.49 13.69
CA PHE A 19 -3.25 -6.60 13.24
C PHE A 19 -1.82 -6.10 13.04
N LYS A 20 -0.83 -6.78 13.62
CA LYS A 20 0.57 -6.36 13.58
C LYS A 20 1.37 -7.19 12.58
N TYR A 21 2.28 -6.54 11.86
CA TYR A 21 3.17 -7.16 10.89
C TYR A 21 4.61 -6.79 11.20
N VAL A 22 5.50 -7.78 11.12
CA VAL A 22 6.95 -7.56 11.31
C VAL A 22 7.49 -6.67 10.19
N PHE A 23 7.01 -6.86 8.96
CA PHE A 23 7.43 -6.07 7.82
C PHE A 23 7.15 -4.58 8.04
N GLN A 24 8.23 -3.80 8.11
CA GLN A 24 8.23 -2.35 8.37
C GLN A 24 7.48 -1.94 9.65
N ASN A 25 7.39 -2.85 10.63
CA ASN A 25 6.66 -2.64 11.88
C ASN A 25 5.24 -2.08 11.65
N SER A 26 4.59 -2.57 10.59
CA SER A 26 3.31 -2.05 10.13
C SER A 26 2.14 -2.68 10.91
N SER A 27 0.97 -2.07 10.77
CA SER A 27 -0.26 -2.59 11.34
C SER A 27 -1.44 -2.37 10.41
N ALA A 28 -2.57 -3.04 10.62
CA ALA A 28 -3.76 -2.87 9.80
C ALA A 28 -5.05 -2.85 10.60
N PHE A 29 -6.04 -2.11 10.09
CA PHE A 29 -7.42 -2.17 10.59
C PHE A 29 -8.08 -3.50 10.27
N TRP A 30 -7.97 -3.93 9.01
CA TRP A 30 -8.68 -5.09 8.50
C TRP A 30 -7.72 -6.03 7.78
N GLN A 31 -7.73 -7.30 8.17
CA GLN A 31 -7.02 -8.37 7.50
C GLN A 31 -8.00 -9.43 7.00
N TRP A 32 -7.73 -9.97 5.80
CA TRP A 32 -8.41 -11.13 5.25
C TRP A 32 -7.41 -12.16 4.74
N GLY A 33 -7.70 -13.44 4.94
CA GLY A 33 -6.92 -14.57 4.42
C GLY A 33 -7.86 -15.73 4.06
N GLY A 34 -7.40 -16.66 3.23
CA GLY A 34 -8.18 -17.82 2.79
C GLY A 34 -8.19 -18.01 1.27
N ASN A 35 -9.09 -18.87 0.77
CA ASN A 35 -9.19 -19.19 -0.65
C ASN A 35 -10.51 -18.67 -1.25
N ASP A 36 -10.49 -18.30 -2.52
CA ASP A 36 -11.66 -17.91 -3.34
C ASP A 36 -12.51 -16.79 -2.74
N ILE A 37 -11.85 -15.73 -2.25
CA ILE A 37 -12.52 -14.60 -1.58
C ILE A 37 -12.80 -13.46 -2.56
N ASN A 38 -14.02 -12.93 -2.55
CA ASN A 38 -14.46 -11.90 -3.48
C ASN A 38 -15.10 -10.70 -2.76
N TRP A 39 -14.54 -9.50 -2.93
CA TRP A 39 -15.06 -8.24 -2.39
C TRP A 39 -15.60 -7.35 -3.51
N TYR A 40 -16.91 -7.12 -3.56
CA TYR A 40 -17.55 -6.35 -4.61
C TYR A 40 -18.80 -5.60 -4.11
N GLY A 41 -19.38 -4.72 -4.93
CA GLY A 41 -20.75 -4.23 -4.72
C GLY A 41 -20.95 -2.72 -4.67
N GLY A 42 -19.97 -1.89 -5.09
CA GLY A 42 -20.16 -0.44 -5.23
C GLY A 42 -19.98 0.37 -3.95
N GLY A 43 -19.87 -0.28 -2.80
CA GLY A 43 -19.81 0.36 -1.48
C GLY A 43 -18.48 1.06 -1.18
N THR A 44 -18.39 1.63 0.02
CA THR A 44 -17.24 2.43 0.48
C THR A 44 -16.60 1.83 1.73
N ILE A 45 -15.28 1.77 1.76
CA ILE A 45 -14.48 1.52 2.97
C ILE A 45 -13.81 2.85 3.36
N ASP A 46 -14.20 3.41 4.50
CA ASP A 46 -13.71 4.69 5.01
C ASP A 46 -12.81 4.47 6.22
N GLY A 47 -11.52 4.75 6.08
CA GLY A 47 -10.52 4.61 7.13
C GLY A 47 -10.59 5.68 8.21
N ASN A 48 -11.39 6.74 8.03
CA ASN A 48 -11.53 7.84 8.97
C ASN A 48 -10.15 8.43 9.36
N GLY A 49 -9.31 8.69 8.35
CA GLY A 49 -7.88 8.99 8.49
C GLY A 49 -7.51 10.37 9.02
N GLN A 50 -8.39 11.37 8.99
CA GLN A 50 -8.03 12.75 9.36
C GLN A 50 -7.44 12.87 10.78
N PRO A 51 -8.03 12.27 11.84
CA PRO A 51 -7.43 12.28 13.17
C PRO A 51 -6.03 11.66 13.22
N TRP A 52 -5.75 10.67 12.37
CA TRP A 52 -4.43 10.05 12.28
C TRP A 52 -3.40 10.94 11.59
N TRP A 53 -3.81 11.68 10.55
CA TRP A 53 -2.95 12.66 9.89
C TRP A 53 -2.64 13.84 10.82
N ASP A 54 -3.64 14.30 11.57
CA ASP A 54 -3.48 15.35 12.58
C ASP A 54 -2.54 14.91 13.70
N ALA A 55 -2.73 13.70 14.23
CA ALA A 55 -1.86 13.16 15.28
C ALA A 55 -0.43 12.94 14.77
N SER A 56 -0.26 12.41 13.55
CA SER A 56 1.06 12.14 12.98
C SER A 56 1.83 13.41 12.59
N ALA A 57 1.14 14.50 12.27
CA ALA A 57 1.77 15.80 12.09
C ALA A 57 2.43 16.32 13.38
N ASN A 58 1.90 15.93 14.54
CA ASN A 58 2.46 16.28 15.85
C ASN A 58 3.45 15.24 16.38
N ASP A 59 3.26 13.97 16.04
CA ASP A 59 4.14 12.86 16.41
C ASP A 59 4.36 11.93 15.20
N SER A 60 5.50 12.10 14.52
CA SER A 60 5.85 11.29 13.36
C SER A 60 6.18 9.83 13.69
N SER A 61 6.35 9.49 14.98
CA SER A 61 6.58 8.11 15.42
C SER A 61 5.30 7.30 15.59
N LEU A 62 4.13 7.96 15.53
CA LEU A 62 2.83 7.30 15.63
C LEU A 62 2.64 6.28 14.51
N GLY A 63 2.55 5.00 14.88
CA GLY A 63 2.16 3.94 13.97
C GLY A 63 0.71 4.11 13.51
N ARG A 64 0.51 4.28 12.19
CA ARG A 64 -0.80 4.42 11.56
C ARG A 64 -1.16 3.11 10.84
N PRO A 65 -2.38 2.56 11.04
CA PRO A 65 -2.76 1.29 10.43
C PRO A 65 -3.08 1.43 8.94
N ILE A 66 -2.68 0.42 8.17
CA ILE A 66 -3.08 0.16 6.80
C ILE A 66 -4.59 -0.11 6.79
N LEU A 67 -5.29 0.42 5.79
CA LEU A 67 -6.75 0.34 5.74
C LEU A 67 -7.24 -1.09 5.48
N PHE A 68 -6.67 -1.77 4.49
CA PHE A 68 -7.10 -3.10 4.08
C PHE A 68 -5.90 -4.00 3.75
N VAL A 69 -5.88 -5.23 4.29
CA VAL A 69 -4.82 -6.20 4.00
C VAL A 69 -5.40 -7.52 3.53
N MET A 70 -4.92 -7.97 2.38
CA MET A 70 -5.01 -9.37 1.95
C MET A 70 -3.74 -10.07 2.45
N ASN A 71 -3.89 -11.01 3.38
CA ASN A 71 -2.79 -11.74 4.01
C ASN A 71 -3.02 -13.24 3.83
N GLY A 72 -2.22 -13.87 2.97
CA GLY A 72 -2.36 -15.30 2.70
C GLY A 72 -3.62 -15.65 1.92
N VAL A 73 -4.04 -14.79 0.97
CA VAL A 73 -5.16 -15.15 0.08
C VAL A 73 -4.66 -15.94 -1.13
N ASN A 74 -5.45 -16.90 -1.58
CA ASN A 74 -5.16 -17.69 -2.79
C ASN A 74 -6.43 -17.79 -3.64
N GLY A 75 -6.42 -17.13 -4.80
CA GLY A 75 -7.64 -16.91 -5.57
C GLY A 75 -8.50 -15.85 -4.90
N ALA A 76 -8.33 -14.59 -5.27
CA ALA A 76 -9.16 -13.52 -4.74
C ALA A 76 -9.49 -12.45 -5.77
N SER A 77 -10.64 -11.80 -5.61
CA SER A 77 -10.97 -10.61 -6.38
C SER A 77 -11.49 -9.47 -5.52
N MET A 78 -11.16 -8.24 -5.90
CA MET A 78 -11.74 -7.02 -5.35
C MET A 78 -12.15 -6.09 -6.49
N SER A 79 -13.44 -5.76 -6.57
CA SER A 79 -13.93 -4.92 -7.66
C SER A 79 -14.96 -3.88 -7.28
N ASP A 80 -14.94 -2.77 -8.01
CA ASP A 80 -15.98 -1.74 -8.01
C ASP A 80 -16.25 -1.18 -6.59
N LEU A 81 -15.19 -0.97 -5.80
CA LEU A 81 -15.30 -0.38 -4.46
C LEU A 81 -14.59 0.97 -4.40
N LYS A 82 -15.08 1.79 -3.47
CA LYS A 82 -14.45 3.05 -3.08
C LYS A 82 -13.69 2.84 -1.78
N MET A 83 -12.48 3.36 -1.70
CA MET A 83 -11.79 3.50 -0.42
C MET A 83 -11.42 4.96 -0.20
N LYS A 84 -11.56 5.44 1.02
CA LYS A 84 -11.21 6.82 1.34
C LYS A 84 -10.59 6.98 2.71
N SER A 85 -9.85 8.06 2.85
CA SER A 85 -9.27 8.53 4.11
C SER A 85 -8.51 7.44 4.88
N PRO A 86 -7.52 6.77 4.28
CA PRO A 86 -6.75 5.76 4.98
C PRO A 86 -5.82 6.44 6.01
N PRO A 87 -5.63 5.86 7.19
CA PRO A 87 -4.63 6.38 8.13
C PRO A 87 -3.20 6.29 7.57
N ASN A 88 -2.89 5.23 6.83
CA ASN A 88 -1.61 4.96 6.18
C ASN A 88 -1.87 4.44 4.75
N TRP A 89 -1.16 3.41 4.29
CA TRP A 89 -1.44 2.75 3.00
C TRP A 89 -2.91 2.35 2.89
N PHE A 90 -3.46 2.41 1.67
CA PHE A 90 -4.77 1.86 1.40
C PHE A 90 -4.74 0.34 1.49
N ASN A 91 -3.81 -0.29 0.78
CA ASN A 91 -3.81 -1.74 0.61
C ASN A 91 -2.42 -2.35 0.77
N LEU A 92 -2.37 -3.49 1.46
CA LEU A 92 -1.25 -4.42 1.40
C LEU A 92 -1.74 -5.79 0.93
N ILE A 93 -1.08 -6.33 -0.10
CA ILE A 93 -1.30 -7.68 -0.61
C ILE A 93 -0.07 -8.50 -0.24
N THR A 94 -0.18 -9.28 0.83
CA THR A 94 0.95 -10.00 1.40
C THR A 94 0.75 -11.52 1.47
N GLY A 95 1.81 -12.27 1.18
CA GLY A 95 1.78 -13.73 1.23
C GLY A 95 0.72 -14.34 0.30
N SER A 96 0.34 -13.62 -0.76
CA SER A 96 -0.89 -13.88 -1.50
C SER A 96 -0.62 -14.28 -2.95
N LYS A 97 -1.54 -15.03 -3.53
CA LYS A 97 -1.44 -15.54 -4.90
C LYS A 97 -2.77 -15.42 -5.64
N ASP A 98 -2.71 -15.20 -6.95
CA ASP A 98 -3.85 -15.23 -7.86
C ASP A 98 -4.92 -14.20 -7.45
N VAL A 99 -4.52 -12.92 -7.45
CA VAL A 99 -5.33 -11.79 -6.98
C VAL A 99 -5.68 -10.85 -8.13
N LEU A 100 -6.97 -10.57 -8.32
CA LEU A 100 -7.48 -9.60 -9.29
C LEU A 100 -8.13 -8.40 -8.60
N ILE A 101 -7.61 -7.21 -8.87
CA ILE A 101 -8.18 -5.93 -8.43
C ILE A 101 -8.61 -5.11 -9.64
N SER A 102 -9.87 -4.66 -9.69
CA SER A 102 -10.40 -3.95 -10.86
C SER A 102 -11.46 -2.91 -10.50
N GLY A 103 -11.44 -1.73 -11.11
CA GLY A 103 -12.56 -0.77 -10.98
C GLY A 103 -12.59 -0.02 -9.65
N MET A 104 -11.45 0.20 -9.01
CA MET A 104 -11.37 0.82 -7.67
C MET A 104 -11.25 2.35 -7.75
N ASP A 105 -11.79 3.04 -6.73
CA ASP A 105 -11.64 4.50 -6.55
C ASP A 105 -11.06 4.78 -5.16
N LEU A 106 -9.77 5.15 -5.11
CA LEU A 106 -9.03 5.44 -3.87
C LEU A 106 -8.84 6.96 -3.70
N LYS A 107 -9.23 7.51 -2.54
CA LYS A 107 -9.12 8.97 -2.27
C LYS A 107 -8.59 9.30 -0.88
N ALA A 108 -7.40 9.88 -0.81
CA ALA A 108 -6.82 10.42 0.41
C ALA A 108 -6.71 11.94 0.30
N VAL A 109 -7.68 12.64 0.89
CA VAL A 109 -7.77 14.10 0.86
C VAL A 109 -7.94 14.61 2.28
N THR A 110 -7.00 15.43 2.73
CA THR A 110 -7.11 16.13 4.02
C THR A 110 -8.05 17.32 3.92
N ASN A 111 -8.71 17.66 5.03
CA ASN A 111 -9.56 18.84 5.14
C ASN A 111 -8.87 20.04 5.80
N ASN A 112 -7.58 19.93 6.14
CA ASN A 112 -6.80 20.98 6.79
C ASN A 112 -5.36 21.02 6.26
N SER A 113 -4.48 21.76 6.92
CA SER A 113 -3.08 21.92 6.51
C SER A 113 -2.17 20.74 6.86
N HIS A 114 -2.65 19.74 7.61
CA HIS A 114 -1.84 18.57 7.97
C HIS A 114 -1.78 17.60 6.79
N PRO A 115 -0.58 17.33 6.25
CA PRO A 115 -0.45 16.55 5.03
C PRO A 115 -0.82 15.08 5.25
N VAL A 116 -1.51 14.50 4.27
CA VAL A 116 -1.58 13.04 4.12
C VAL A 116 -0.18 12.53 3.79
N LYS A 117 0.33 11.55 4.54
CA LYS A 117 1.63 10.90 4.29
C LYS A 117 1.46 9.40 4.14
N ASN A 118 2.23 8.75 3.27
CA ASN A 118 2.22 7.29 3.09
C ASN A 118 0.82 6.77 2.81
N SER A 119 0.14 7.35 1.82
CA SER A 119 -1.19 6.90 1.39
C SER A 119 -1.09 6.00 0.15
N ASP A 120 -0.11 5.09 0.13
CA ASP A 120 0.19 4.20 -0.98
C ASP A 120 -1.08 3.47 -1.45
N GLY A 121 -1.29 3.37 -2.76
CA GLY A 121 -2.48 2.76 -3.33
C GLY A 121 -2.50 1.26 -3.09
N TRP A 122 -1.47 0.56 -3.58
CA TRP A 122 -1.23 -0.85 -3.28
C TRP A 122 0.24 -1.15 -3.06
N ASP A 123 0.52 -1.85 -1.97
CA ASP A 123 1.79 -2.51 -1.72
C ASP A 123 1.64 -4.02 -1.96
N THR A 124 2.54 -4.60 -2.73
CA THR A 124 2.64 -6.07 -2.90
C THR A 124 3.88 -6.56 -2.19
N TYR A 125 3.78 -7.62 -1.39
CA TYR A 125 4.90 -8.15 -0.57
C TYR A 125 4.79 -9.67 -0.39
N LEU A 126 5.80 -10.45 -0.75
CA LEU A 126 5.72 -11.94 -0.70
C LEU A 126 4.52 -12.47 -1.50
N SER A 127 4.23 -11.88 -2.66
CA SER A 127 3.00 -12.15 -3.42
C SER A 127 3.30 -12.37 -4.88
N SER A 128 2.48 -13.18 -5.56
CA SER A 128 2.63 -13.41 -7.00
C SER A 128 1.30 -13.51 -7.74
N HIS A 129 1.33 -13.36 -9.06
CA HIS A 129 0.13 -13.47 -9.91
C HIS A 129 -0.94 -12.45 -9.49
N VAL A 130 -0.54 -11.18 -9.41
CA VAL A 130 -1.41 -10.07 -9.01
C VAL A 130 -1.72 -9.23 -10.23
N THR A 131 -2.99 -8.94 -10.49
CA THR A 131 -3.41 -7.95 -11.49
C THR A 131 -4.14 -6.80 -10.81
N ILE A 132 -3.69 -5.57 -11.04
CA ILE A 132 -4.38 -4.36 -10.58
C ILE A 132 -4.71 -3.51 -11.81
N GLN A 133 -5.99 -3.25 -12.02
CA GLN A 133 -6.44 -2.62 -13.25
C GLN A 133 -7.61 -1.64 -13.10
N ASN A 134 -7.81 -0.81 -14.12
CA ASN A 134 -9.03 0.00 -14.32
C ASN A 134 -9.40 0.84 -13.09
N SER A 135 -8.42 1.41 -12.39
CA SER A 135 -8.65 2.06 -11.09
C SER A 135 -8.15 3.50 -11.09
N THR A 136 -8.83 4.35 -10.31
CA THR A 136 -8.47 5.75 -10.10
C THR A 136 -7.95 5.95 -8.69
N ILE A 137 -6.83 6.65 -8.57
CA ILE A 137 -6.10 6.82 -7.31
C ILE A 137 -5.77 8.29 -7.14
N LEU A 138 -6.25 8.88 -6.06
CA LEU A 138 -5.85 10.19 -5.58
C LEU A 138 -5.18 10.00 -4.22
N ASN A 139 -3.85 10.11 -4.19
CA ASN A 139 -3.06 9.89 -3.00
C ASN A 139 -1.82 10.81 -2.96
N THR A 140 -0.93 10.57 -2.00
CA THR A 140 0.27 11.38 -1.75
C THR A 140 1.54 10.54 -1.62
N ASP A 141 1.50 9.27 -2.02
CA ASP A 141 2.67 8.38 -2.03
C ASP A 141 2.57 7.41 -3.23
N ASP A 142 3.32 6.31 -3.25
CA ASP A 142 3.34 5.38 -4.39
C ASP A 142 1.92 5.00 -4.85
N CYS A 143 1.67 5.07 -6.16
CA CYS A 143 0.40 4.57 -6.71
C CYS A 143 0.34 3.04 -6.57
N VAL A 144 1.44 2.38 -6.94
CA VAL A 144 1.70 0.96 -6.67
C VAL A 144 3.16 0.82 -6.27
N SER A 145 3.42 0.03 -5.22
CA SER A 145 4.75 -0.28 -4.72
C SER A 145 4.96 -1.80 -4.70
N PHE A 146 5.99 -2.28 -5.40
CA PHE A 146 6.39 -3.68 -5.39
C PHE A 146 7.44 -3.89 -4.31
N LYS A 147 7.00 -4.26 -3.11
CA LYS A 147 7.88 -4.62 -1.99
C LYS A 147 8.49 -6.01 -2.24
N PRO A 148 9.48 -6.43 -1.44
CA PRO A 148 10.26 -7.64 -1.72
C PRO A 148 9.43 -8.89 -1.98
N ASN A 149 9.97 -9.76 -2.82
CA ASN A 149 9.41 -11.05 -3.22
C ASN A 149 8.02 -10.89 -3.88
N SER A 150 7.95 -9.94 -4.81
CA SER A 150 6.78 -9.67 -5.64
C SER A 150 7.06 -10.10 -7.08
N SER A 151 6.25 -11.00 -7.63
CA SER A 151 6.49 -11.56 -8.97
C SER A 151 5.25 -11.81 -9.81
N SER A 152 5.39 -11.78 -11.14
CA SER A 152 4.29 -11.98 -12.09
C SER A 152 3.12 -11.05 -11.80
N ILE A 153 3.39 -9.75 -11.86
CA ILE A 153 2.42 -8.70 -11.52
C ILE A 153 2.14 -7.83 -12.74
N LEU A 154 0.85 -7.67 -13.02
CA LEU A 154 0.34 -6.83 -14.09
C LEU A 154 -0.38 -5.61 -13.53
N ILE A 155 0.07 -4.42 -13.94
CA ILE A 155 -0.58 -3.15 -13.63
C ILE A 155 -1.02 -2.50 -14.93
N GLN A 156 -2.31 -2.18 -15.06
CA GLN A 156 -2.81 -1.59 -16.30
C GLN A 156 -3.97 -0.63 -16.13
N ASN A 157 -4.05 0.37 -17.00
CA ASN A 157 -5.20 1.28 -17.06
C ASN A 157 -5.49 1.95 -15.70
N LEU A 158 -4.43 2.38 -15.00
CA LEU A 158 -4.56 3.17 -13.77
C LEU A 158 -4.52 4.66 -14.09
N ALA A 159 -5.27 5.45 -13.32
CA ALA A 159 -5.18 6.91 -13.31
C ALA A 159 -4.77 7.37 -11.91
N CYS A 160 -3.49 7.65 -11.70
CA CYS A 160 -2.97 8.10 -10.41
C CYS A 160 -2.70 9.60 -10.42
N THR A 161 -3.16 10.31 -9.38
CA THR A 161 -2.95 11.74 -9.19
C THR A 161 -2.32 12.03 -7.84
N GLY A 162 -1.28 12.87 -7.81
CA GLY A 162 -0.59 13.27 -6.57
C GLY A 162 0.47 12.29 -6.05
N SER A 163 0.58 11.12 -6.69
CA SER A 163 1.37 9.98 -6.23
C SER A 163 2.90 10.16 -6.32
N HIS A 164 3.64 9.21 -5.77
CA HIS A 164 5.07 9.02 -6.06
C HIS A 164 5.34 8.02 -7.20
N GLY A 165 4.36 7.80 -8.09
CA GLY A 165 4.49 6.96 -9.27
C GLY A 165 4.34 5.46 -9.01
N ILE A 166 4.87 4.66 -9.94
CA ILE A 166 4.92 3.21 -9.86
C ILE A 166 6.33 2.81 -9.42
N SER A 167 6.44 2.23 -8.23
CA SER A 167 7.72 1.99 -7.56
C SER A 167 8.03 0.51 -7.42
N VAL A 168 9.25 0.10 -7.78
CA VAL A 168 9.87 -1.12 -7.27
C VAL A 168 10.60 -0.78 -5.99
N GLY A 169 10.28 -1.47 -4.91
CA GLY A 169 10.92 -1.33 -3.61
C GLY A 169 10.23 -0.39 -2.61
N SER A 170 10.91 0.02 -1.55
CA SER A 170 12.34 -0.14 -1.35
C SER A 170 12.78 -1.60 -1.16
N LEU A 171 13.87 -2.00 -1.83
CA LEU A 171 14.50 -3.32 -1.70
C LEU A 171 15.82 -3.23 -0.93
N GLY A 172 16.31 -4.34 -0.39
CA GLY A 172 17.60 -4.46 0.29
C GLY A 172 17.60 -3.88 1.71
N GLN A 173 16.44 -3.83 2.37
CA GLN A 173 16.31 -3.18 3.69
C GLN A 173 17.04 -3.95 4.80
N TYR A 174 17.06 -5.28 4.75
CA TYR A 174 17.56 -6.12 5.83
C TYR A 174 18.85 -6.84 5.44
N VAL A 175 19.87 -6.73 6.29
CA VAL A 175 21.18 -7.37 6.07
C VAL A 175 21.03 -8.89 5.98
N GLY A 176 21.66 -9.49 4.97
CA GLY A 176 21.62 -10.94 4.73
C GLY A 176 20.30 -11.44 4.12
N VAL A 177 19.33 -10.55 3.88
CA VAL A 177 18.08 -10.89 3.20
C VAL A 177 18.19 -10.46 1.75
N THR A 178 17.93 -11.39 0.84
CA THR A 178 17.83 -11.08 -0.60
C THR A 178 16.39 -10.75 -0.93
N ASP A 179 16.18 -9.57 -1.49
CA ASP A 179 14.88 -9.10 -1.95
C ASP A 179 14.80 -9.24 -3.47
N ILE A 180 13.82 -9.98 -3.97
CA ILE A 180 13.61 -10.19 -5.41
C ILE A 180 12.30 -9.53 -5.83
N VAL A 181 12.33 -8.75 -6.91
CA VAL A 181 11.13 -8.32 -7.62
C VAL A 181 11.37 -8.60 -9.09
N GLU A 182 10.49 -9.38 -9.71
CA GLU A 182 10.67 -9.87 -11.08
C GLU A 182 9.35 -9.99 -11.82
N ASP A 183 9.40 -10.04 -13.15
CA ASP A 183 8.20 -10.22 -13.99
C ASP A 183 7.07 -9.22 -13.67
N ILE A 184 7.43 -7.94 -13.71
CA ILE A 184 6.50 -6.83 -13.49
C ILE A 184 6.21 -6.18 -14.83
N TYR A 185 4.93 -6.13 -15.21
CA TYR A 185 4.50 -5.46 -16.43
C TYR A 185 3.51 -4.34 -16.11
N VAL A 186 3.84 -3.12 -16.52
CA VAL A 186 3.05 -1.92 -16.28
C VAL A 186 2.78 -1.23 -17.59
N TYR A 187 1.51 -1.04 -17.96
CA TYR A 187 1.17 -0.39 -19.23
C TYR A 187 -0.14 0.40 -19.17
N ASN A 188 -0.29 1.38 -20.08
CA ASN A 188 -1.49 2.22 -20.18
C ASN A 188 -1.89 2.91 -18.85
N THR A 189 -0.91 3.30 -18.04
CA THR A 189 -1.14 3.99 -16.76
C THR A 189 -0.81 5.47 -16.92
N THR A 190 -1.71 6.33 -16.44
CA THR A 190 -1.54 7.79 -16.43
C THR A 190 -1.18 8.26 -15.02
N LEU A 191 -0.14 9.07 -14.92
CA LEU A 191 0.34 9.69 -13.69
C LEU A 191 0.26 11.21 -13.85
N SER A 192 -0.51 11.86 -13.00
CA SER A 192 -0.74 13.32 -13.03
C SER A 192 -0.32 13.95 -11.71
N ASN A 193 0.39 15.07 -11.75
CA ASN A 193 0.92 15.73 -10.53
C ASN A 193 1.69 14.74 -9.63
N ALA A 194 2.40 13.78 -10.23
CA ALA A 194 3.21 12.81 -9.52
C ALA A 194 4.66 13.30 -9.41
N SER A 195 5.35 12.96 -8.32
CA SER A 195 6.77 13.31 -8.17
C SER A 195 7.66 12.50 -9.12
N ASP A 196 7.26 11.25 -9.37
CA ASP A 196 7.98 10.28 -10.17
C ASP A 196 7.00 9.54 -11.09
N ALA A 197 7.52 8.97 -12.18
CA ALA A 197 6.75 8.12 -13.08
C ALA A 197 6.97 6.63 -12.77
N ALA A 198 8.07 6.07 -13.25
CA ALA A 198 8.59 4.77 -12.87
C ALA A 198 9.81 4.98 -11.96
N ARG A 199 9.86 4.27 -10.83
CA ARG A 199 10.90 4.45 -9.83
C ARG A 199 11.40 3.11 -9.31
N ILE A 200 12.70 2.95 -9.13
CA ILE A 200 13.30 1.80 -8.45
C ILE A 200 14.04 2.34 -7.22
N LYS A 201 13.66 1.87 -6.05
CA LYS A 201 14.22 2.27 -4.76
C LYS A 201 14.95 1.08 -4.16
N VAL A 202 16.23 1.27 -3.87
CA VAL A 202 17.03 0.30 -3.12
C VAL A 202 17.64 1.00 -1.93
N TRP A 203 17.66 0.32 -0.78
CA TRP A 203 18.47 0.74 0.34
C TRP A 203 19.93 0.62 -0.07
N ALA A 204 20.74 1.61 0.27
CA ALA A 204 22.18 1.59 0.01
C ALA A 204 22.93 0.49 0.79
N GLY A 205 22.22 -0.34 1.56
CA GLY A 205 22.78 -1.28 2.51
C GLY A 205 23.46 -0.56 3.66
N ALA A 206 24.62 -1.05 4.07
CA ALA A 206 25.44 -0.37 5.04
C ALA A 206 26.34 0.66 4.34
N VAL A 207 26.40 1.88 4.88
CA VAL A 207 27.25 2.94 4.35
C VAL A 207 28.71 2.47 4.41
N PRO A 208 29.46 2.43 3.28
CA PRO A 208 30.84 2.02 3.31
C PRO A 208 31.66 2.88 4.28
N ASN A 209 32.67 2.27 4.90
CA ASN A 209 33.71 3.01 5.62
C ASN A 209 34.37 4.04 4.69
N LYS A 210 35.08 5.02 5.26
CA LYS A 210 35.76 6.07 4.46
C LYS A 210 36.76 5.53 3.43
N ASP A 211 37.21 4.30 3.58
CA ASP A 211 38.11 3.58 2.68
C ASP A 211 37.38 2.73 1.61
N GLY A 212 36.05 2.75 1.60
CA GLY A 212 35.21 1.99 0.67
C GLY A 212 34.93 0.54 1.11
N SER A 213 35.43 0.09 2.27
CA SER A 213 35.09 -1.23 2.80
C SER A 213 33.67 -1.28 3.37
N LEU A 214 33.03 -2.46 3.34
CA LEU A 214 31.75 -2.67 4.00
C LEU A 214 31.96 -2.66 5.53
N PRO A 215 31.02 -2.13 6.33
CA PRO A 215 31.17 -2.03 7.78
C PRO A 215 30.93 -3.35 8.54
N TYR A 216 31.04 -4.50 7.86
CA TYR A 216 30.91 -5.85 8.42
C TYR A 216 31.97 -6.78 7.82
#